data_AF-A0A9P0QRL4-F1
#
_entry.id   AF-A0A9P0QRL4-F1
#
_cell.length_a   1.000
_cell.length_b   1.000
_cell.length_c   1.000
_cell.angle_alpha   90.00
_cell.angle_beta   90.00
_cell.angle_gamma   90.00
#
_symmetry.space_group_name_H-M   'P 1'
#
loop_
_entity.id
_entity.type
_entity.pdbx_description
1 polymer ?
#
loop_
_entity_poly.entity_id
_entity_poly.type
_entity_poly.pdbx_seq_one_letter_code
_entity_poly.pdbx_strand_id
1 'polypeptide(L)'
;MKKPERRQSMAERRPSVSVIPHLAGLEKPQDHSLKLDHCDVLILGTGLSESILAAALSWQGVEVLHIDGQPYYGDHSSTLTVDQMKKWSSEVNQGKIKHFKDAQVYIPGGKSTNKFNSKDYGIDLSPKVMFAKSDLLSLLVQSRVYKYLEFQSLSSFHVFENDNFSKNISSTSTKGDIFTDQSLSLVTKRYLMKFLKFVLQDNNDESKLKIIKENANTSIEDFLSKTYKLDTPQINELIFSIGLCNKPNIKTPEALLKIKRFLVSFDVYGNFPVMVSKYGGPGEISQGFCRSAAVAGTTYKLDTSIIDFDPESKVAKFNDGSAVKVNEKIVISPTQIPKFLNTEYQDLISSKNLPVYNITRLISIVKRDCSEWLSEHESSAVVVFPPFSLPTENAEAVQVIIQSGNSGVCPVGQSIWYSHTTEQNVDKAKDDLQAAFEKMEASILRESSTADLEDVLDEKDFIMSAQGTPVLVNSFKLGKSLQNFVPKDKLEIVCKIGYVQETLIDPSLSNILNASESNNISLADCKDSQDIIFTNMPTSELSYDGVVSDCKLLYSRITGTDDDFFDVDFEDDDEDDEYSSKTGNQARGSVPTASGMNHNDNDNAIADSDDDEDHHEPFGADEMEL
;
A
#
# COMPACT_ATOMS: atom_id res chain seq x y z
N MET A 1 28.30 -31.61 28.28
CA MET A 1 27.45 -30.53 27.74
C MET A 1 26.21 -31.18 27.17
N LYS A 2 25.06 -31.03 27.83
CA LYS A 2 23.77 -31.55 27.35
C LYS A 2 23.24 -30.59 26.27
N LYS A 3 22.78 -31.15 25.14
CA LYS A 3 22.03 -30.40 24.11
C LYS A 3 20.80 -29.75 24.75
N PRO A 4 20.39 -28.54 24.32
CA PRO A 4 19.09 -28.00 24.74
C PRO A 4 17.98 -28.93 24.24
N GLU A 5 17.05 -29.27 25.14
CA GLU A 5 15.85 -30.03 24.79
C GLU A 5 15.03 -29.25 23.76
N ARG A 6 14.63 -29.95 22.68
CA ARG A 6 13.68 -29.46 21.68
C ARG A 6 12.35 -29.25 22.41
N ARG A 7 11.84 -28.01 22.49
CA ARG A 7 10.43 -27.75 22.86
C ARG A 7 9.56 -28.62 21.94
N GLN A 8 8.60 -29.34 22.50
CA GLN A 8 7.52 -29.93 21.69
C GLN A 8 6.85 -28.79 20.91
N SER A 9 6.66 -28.95 19.60
CA SER A 9 6.01 -27.94 18.78
C SER A 9 4.60 -27.70 19.31
N MET A 10 4.21 -26.43 19.47
CA MET A 10 2.86 -26.04 19.89
C MET A 10 1.75 -26.54 18.95
N ALA A 11 2.13 -26.94 17.72
CA ALA A 11 1.31 -27.61 16.72
C ALA A 11 0.62 -28.92 17.17
N GLU A 12 1.03 -29.56 18.27
CA GLU A 12 0.39 -30.81 18.75
C GLU A 12 -0.92 -30.59 19.54
N ARG A 13 -1.44 -29.36 19.65
CA ARG A 13 -2.61 -29.02 20.50
C ARG A 13 -3.98 -28.93 19.82
N ARG A 14 -4.13 -29.15 18.51
CA ARG A 14 -5.46 -29.23 17.88
C ARG A 14 -5.61 -30.42 16.92
N PRO A 15 -6.76 -31.12 16.93
CA PRO A 15 -7.19 -31.92 15.79
C PRO A 15 -7.49 -30.99 14.61
N SER A 16 -7.26 -31.46 13.39
CA SER A 16 -7.59 -30.79 12.13
C SER A 16 -9.00 -30.18 12.18
N VAL A 17 -9.10 -28.85 12.12
CA VAL A 17 -10.38 -28.14 12.06
C VAL A 17 -10.74 -27.97 10.59
N SER A 18 -11.49 -28.93 10.05
CA SER A 18 -11.89 -29.05 8.65
C SER A 18 -13.17 -28.27 8.32
N VAL A 19 -13.33 -27.03 8.80
CA VAL A 19 -14.48 -26.19 8.45
C VAL A 19 -14.07 -24.72 8.52
N ILE A 20 -13.93 -24.06 7.37
CA ILE A 20 -14.17 -22.61 7.28
C ILE A 20 -15.57 -22.38 7.86
N PRO A 21 -15.74 -21.70 9.02
CA PRO A 21 -17.06 -21.52 9.59
C PRO A 21 -17.93 -20.78 8.59
N HIS A 22 -19.09 -21.37 8.27
CA HIS A 22 -20.14 -20.68 7.52
C HIS A 22 -20.41 -19.34 8.20
N LEU A 23 -20.56 -18.25 7.43
CA LEU A 23 -20.76 -16.87 7.92
C LEU A 23 -21.68 -16.81 9.16
N ALA A 24 -21.10 -16.83 10.35
CA ALA A 24 -21.80 -16.61 11.61
C ALA A 24 -21.63 -15.13 11.98
N GLY A 25 -22.21 -14.25 11.17
CA GLY A 25 -22.24 -12.79 11.40
C GLY A 25 -23.44 -12.30 12.21
N LEU A 26 -24.25 -13.21 12.78
CA LEU A 26 -25.49 -12.88 13.49
C LEU A 26 -25.66 -13.61 14.83
N GLU A 27 -24.71 -14.46 15.24
CA GLU A 27 -24.79 -15.12 16.53
C GLU A 27 -24.27 -14.20 17.63
N LYS A 28 -25.03 -14.10 18.74
CA LYS A 28 -24.57 -13.40 19.94
C LYS A 28 -23.21 -13.97 20.34
N PRO A 29 -22.24 -13.14 20.77
CA PRO A 29 -20.96 -13.62 21.25
C PRO A 29 -21.19 -14.76 22.26
N GLN A 30 -20.51 -15.88 22.08
CA GLN A 30 -20.62 -17.00 23.01
C GLN A 30 -20.20 -16.52 24.41
N ASP A 31 -20.92 -16.93 25.46
CA ASP A 31 -20.67 -16.50 26.85
C ASP A 31 -19.21 -16.72 27.31
N HIS A 32 -18.48 -17.66 26.70
CA HIS A 32 -17.06 -17.91 26.96
C HIS A 32 -16.15 -16.77 26.47
N SER A 33 -16.45 -16.18 25.29
CA SER A 33 -15.70 -15.06 24.72
C SER A 33 -15.92 -13.76 25.51
N LEU A 34 -17.05 -13.65 26.22
CA LEU A 34 -17.39 -12.51 27.07
C LEU A 34 -16.70 -12.55 28.45
N LYS A 35 -16.04 -13.65 28.81
CA LYS A 35 -15.30 -13.83 30.07
C LYS A 35 -13.91 -14.38 29.83
N LEU A 36 -13.15 -13.70 28.95
CA LEU A 36 -11.73 -13.96 28.81
C LEU A 36 -11.04 -13.57 30.13
N ASP A 37 -10.51 -14.53 30.87
CA ASP A 37 -9.76 -14.32 32.12
C ASP A 37 -8.24 -14.43 31.91
N HIS A 38 -7.82 -15.05 30.80
CA HIS A 38 -6.43 -15.13 30.37
C HIS A 38 -6.26 -15.11 28.85
N CYS A 39 -5.04 -14.80 28.41
CA CYS A 39 -4.57 -14.99 27.04
C CYS A 39 -3.06 -15.30 27.08
N ASP A 40 -2.53 -15.88 26.01
CA ASP A 40 -1.09 -16.11 25.89
C ASP A 40 -0.37 -14.83 25.45
N VAL A 41 -0.92 -14.17 24.42
CA VAL A 41 -0.36 -12.94 23.85
C VAL A 41 -1.42 -11.85 23.80
N LEU A 42 -1.08 -10.68 24.35
CA LEU A 42 -1.89 -9.46 24.27
C LEU A 42 -1.26 -8.52 23.23
N ILE A 43 -2.02 -8.12 22.21
CA ILE A 43 -1.56 -7.21 21.16
C ILE A 43 -2.35 -5.90 21.23
N LEU A 44 -1.64 -4.76 21.26
CA LEU A 44 -2.21 -3.41 21.33
C LEU A 44 -1.98 -2.69 20.00
N GLY A 45 -3.07 -2.33 19.34
CA GLY A 45 -3.09 -1.70 18.02
C GLY A 45 -3.39 -2.71 16.94
N THR A 46 -4.32 -2.37 16.07
CA THR A 46 -4.77 -3.21 14.95
C THR A 46 -4.12 -2.77 13.64
N GLY A 47 -2.88 -2.32 13.71
CA GLY A 47 -2.05 -2.01 12.54
C GLY A 47 -1.72 -3.25 11.73
N LEU A 48 -1.09 -3.03 10.57
CA LEU A 48 -0.83 -4.10 9.61
C LEU A 48 0.12 -5.17 10.17
N SER A 49 1.19 -4.75 10.86
CA SER A 49 2.15 -5.71 11.44
C SER A 49 1.50 -6.50 12.58
N GLU A 50 0.71 -5.82 13.40
CA GLU A 50 0.00 -6.40 14.55
C GLU A 50 -1.06 -7.40 14.12
N SER A 51 -1.81 -7.12 13.04
CA SER A 51 -2.83 -8.03 12.52
C SER A 51 -2.23 -9.26 11.83
N ILE A 52 -1.15 -9.09 11.05
CA ILE A 52 -0.38 -10.22 10.49
C ILE A 52 0.14 -11.11 11.62
N LEU A 53 0.73 -10.51 12.66
CA LEU A 53 1.26 -11.23 13.81
C LEU A 53 0.16 -11.98 14.57
N ALA A 54 -0.98 -11.32 14.83
CA ALA A 54 -2.13 -11.93 15.48
C ALA A 54 -2.63 -13.15 14.71
N ALA A 55 -2.76 -13.04 13.38
CA ALA A 55 -3.16 -14.16 12.54
C ALA A 55 -2.12 -15.30 12.57
N ALA A 56 -0.83 -14.99 12.41
CA ALA A 56 0.24 -16.00 12.44
C ALA A 56 0.23 -16.81 13.76
N LEU A 57 0.11 -16.12 14.90
CA LEU A 57 0.08 -16.74 16.22
C LEU A 57 -1.18 -17.59 16.42
N SER A 58 -2.35 -17.06 16.08
CA SER A 58 -3.62 -17.77 16.30
C SER A 58 -3.76 -19.01 15.45
N TRP A 59 -3.25 -19.00 14.21
CA TRP A 59 -3.20 -20.21 13.37
C TRP A 59 -2.31 -21.31 13.94
N GLN A 60 -1.32 -20.95 14.77
CA GLN A 60 -0.50 -21.91 15.53
C GLN A 60 -1.10 -22.26 16.91
N GLY A 61 -2.34 -21.85 17.18
CA GLY A 61 -3.09 -22.19 18.38
C GLY A 61 -2.79 -21.33 19.61
N VAL A 62 -2.12 -20.19 19.44
CA VAL A 62 -1.88 -19.22 20.52
C VAL A 62 -3.17 -18.46 20.84
N GLU A 63 -3.49 -18.32 22.13
CA GLU A 63 -4.66 -17.52 22.55
C GLU A 63 -4.32 -16.03 22.52
N VAL A 64 -4.75 -15.35 21.46
CA VAL A 64 -4.47 -13.92 21.25
C VAL A 64 -5.66 -13.07 21.70
N LEU A 65 -5.39 -12.09 22.57
CA LEU A 65 -6.27 -10.94 22.81
C LEU A 65 -5.72 -9.74 22.04
N HIS A 66 -6.49 -9.23 21.09
CA HIS A 66 -6.09 -8.11 20.22
C HIS A 66 -6.98 -6.91 20.48
N ILE A 67 -6.41 -5.84 21.04
CA ILE A 67 -7.14 -4.62 21.43
C ILE A 67 -6.70 -3.40 20.65
N ASP A 68 -7.59 -2.41 20.57
CA ASP A 68 -7.26 -1.08 20.03
C ASP A 68 -7.97 0.00 20.84
N GLY A 69 -7.28 1.08 21.18
CA GLY A 69 -7.87 2.24 21.84
C GLY A 69 -8.85 3.03 20.95
N GLN A 70 -8.80 2.83 19.64
CA GLN A 70 -9.73 3.44 18.69
C GLN A 70 -10.97 2.56 18.45
N PRO A 71 -12.12 3.16 18.08
CA PRO A 71 -13.34 2.41 17.76
C PRO A 71 -13.35 1.84 16.33
N TYR A 72 -12.19 1.77 15.67
CA TYR A 72 -12.02 1.29 14.30
C TYR A 72 -10.69 0.55 14.18
N TYR A 73 -10.58 -0.32 13.17
CA TYR A 73 -9.36 -1.08 12.89
C TYR A 73 -8.31 -0.25 12.15
N GLY A 74 -7.06 -0.72 12.20
CA GLY A 74 -5.98 -0.26 11.33
C GLY A 74 -4.95 0.59 12.05
N ASP A 75 -5.25 1.17 13.21
CA ASP A 75 -4.29 1.98 13.99
C ASP A 75 -3.53 3.01 13.11
N HIS A 76 -2.18 2.97 13.03
CA HIS A 76 -1.38 3.84 12.15
C HIS A 76 -1.51 3.53 10.65
N SER A 77 -2.12 2.40 10.30
CA SER A 77 -2.43 1.92 8.95
C SER A 77 -3.89 2.17 8.56
N SER A 78 -4.68 2.87 9.38
CA SER A 78 -6.12 3.04 9.18
C SER A 78 -6.49 3.81 7.91
N THR A 79 -7.67 3.46 7.38
CA THR A 79 -8.38 4.15 6.30
C THR A 79 -9.56 4.90 6.92
N LEU A 80 -9.55 6.23 6.82
CA LEU A 80 -10.45 7.10 7.59
C LEU A 80 -11.33 7.95 6.68
N THR A 81 -12.57 8.16 7.09
CA THR A 81 -13.45 9.17 6.48
C THR A 81 -12.96 10.59 6.77
N VAL A 82 -13.44 11.58 6.01
CA VAL A 82 -13.06 13.00 6.23
C VAL A 82 -13.36 13.47 7.66
N ASP A 83 -14.50 13.07 8.25
CA ASP A 83 -14.87 13.43 9.61
C ASP A 83 -14.02 12.69 10.66
N GLN A 84 -13.67 11.43 10.42
CA GLN A 84 -12.70 10.72 11.24
C GLN A 84 -11.31 11.38 11.17
N MET A 85 -10.86 11.83 9.99
CA MET A 85 -9.61 12.57 9.83
C MET A 85 -9.58 13.88 10.63
N LYS A 86 -10.71 14.60 10.71
CA LYS A 86 -10.82 15.80 11.58
C LYS A 86 -10.66 15.46 13.05
N LYS A 87 -11.35 14.40 13.51
CA LYS A 87 -11.24 13.92 14.89
C LYS A 87 -9.80 13.50 15.19
N TRP A 88 -9.22 12.67 14.34
CA TRP A 88 -7.84 12.20 14.42
C TRP A 88 -6.85 13.35 14.49
N SER A 89 -6.95 14.35 13.61
CA SER A 89 -6.10 15.55 13.63
C SER A 89 -6.19 16.31 14.96
N SER A 90 -7.39 16.44 15.52
CA SER A 90 -7.57 17.05 16.85
C SER A 90 -6.90 16.24 17.95
N GLU A 91 -7.00 14.91 17.91
CA GLU A 91 -6.38 14.00 18.90
C GLU A 91 -4.85 13.98 18.82
N VAL A 92 -4.29 14.05 17.60
CA VAL A 92 -2.85 14.23 17.36
C VAL A 92 -2.36 15.52 18.03
N ASN A 93 -3.04 16.65 17.77
CA ASN A 93 -2.64 17.94 18.32
C ASN A 93 -2.87 18.06 19.84
N GLN A 94 -3.73 17.23 20.42
CA GLN A 94 -3.88 17.07 21.86
C GLN A 94 -2.81 16.15 22.49
N GLY A 95 -1.94 15.54 21.69
CA GLY A 95 -0.91 14.61 22.13
C GLY A 95 -1.44 13.24 22.57
N LYS A 96 -2.68 12.89 22.18
CA LYS A 96 -3.30 11.59 22.48
C LYS A 96 -2.75 10.47 21.60
N ILE A 97 -2.50 10.77 20.33
CA ILE A 97 -1.93 9.83 19.38
C ILE A 97 -0.43 10.13 19.28
N LYS A 98 0.40 9.19 19.71
CA LYS A 98 1.87 9.33 19.64
C LYS A 98 2.37 9.15 18.20
N HIS A 99 3.61 9.52 17.95
CA HIS A 99 4.27 9.39 16.64
C HIS A 99 3.66 10.16 15.47
N PHE A 100 2.58 10.91 15.70
CA PHE A 100 2.05 11.89 14.76
C PHE A 100 2.12 13.29 15.39
N LYS A 101 2.43 14.28 14.57
CA LYS A 101 2.58 15.69 14.97
C LYS A 101 2.02 16.61 13.91
N ASP A 102 1.69 17.83 14.33
CA ASP A 102 1.33 18.95 13.45
C ASP A 102 0.28 18.58 12.39
N ALA A 103 -0.80 17.93 12.84
CA ALA A 103 -1.88 17.51 11.95
C ALA A 103 -2.79 18.69 11.63
N GLN A 104 -3.00 18.97 10.35
CA GLN A 104 -3.77 20.12 9.87
C GLN A 104 -4.79 19.65 8.84
N VAL A 105 -6.02 20.15 8.93
CA VAL A 105 -7.10 19.86 7.98
C VAL A 105 -7.62 21.18 7.42
N TYR A 106 -7.54 21.31 6.10
CA TYR A 106 -8.05 22.46 5.35
C TYR A 106 -9.20 22.03 4.44
N ILE A 107 -10.36 22.65 4.61
CA ILE A 107 -11.54 22.43 3.78
C ILE A 107 -11.95 23.79 3.20
N PRO A 108 -11.77 24.02 1.88
CA PRO A 108 -12.18 25.26 1.23
C PRO A 108 -13.65 25.56 1.51
N GLY A 109 -14.00 26.84 1.73
CA GLY A 109 -15.38 27.28 1.80
C GLY A 109 -16.21 26.85 3.04
N GLY A 110 -15.69 25.91 3.85
CA GLY A 110 -16.42 25.35 4.99
C GLY A 110 -17.71 24.61 4.61
N LYS A 111 -18.54 24.30 5.61
CA LYS A 111 -19.79 23.51 5.42
C LYS A 111 -20.83 24.17 4.51
N SER A 112 -20.77 25.49 4.32
CA SER A 112 -21.80 26.25 3.60
C SER A 112 -21.62 26.22 2.08
N THR A 113 -20.39 26.16 1.57
CA THR A 113 -20.12 26.23 0.13
C THR A 113 -19.43 25.00 -0.43
N ASN A 114 -18.74 24.20 0.39
CA ASN A 114 -18.14 22.94 -0.05
C ASN A 114 -18.98 21.75 0.41
N LYS A 115 -19.78 21.22 -0.52
CA LYS A 115 -20.67 20.09 -0.28
C LYS A 115 -19.99 18.79 -0.69
N PHE A 116 -19.80 17.90 0.28
CA PHE A 116 -19.39 16.51 0.07
C PHE A 116 -19.97 15.65 1.19
N ASN A 117 -20.14 14.35 0.94
CA ASN A 117 -20.52 13.38 1.98
C ASN A 117 -19.26 12.71 2.51
N SER A 118 -18.98 12.84 3.82
CA SER A 118 -17.74 12.35 4.42
C SER A 118 -17.52 10.85 4.24
N LYS A 119 -18.60 10.05 4.18
CA LYS A 119 -18.53 8.58 4.09
C LYS A 119 -18.10 8.06 2.72
N ASP A 120 -18.14 8.91 1.70
CA ASP A 120 -17.75 8.51 0.35
C ASP A 120 -16.22 8.50 0.16
N TYR A 121 -15.45 8.80 1.21
CA TYR A 121 -14.00 8.90 1.16
C TYR A 121 -13.35 7.94 2.17
N GLY A 122 -12.46 7.07 1.69
CA GLY A 122 -11.55 6.26 2.49
C GLY A 122 -10.13 6.81 2.37
N ILE A 123 -9.62 7.46 3.42
CA ILE A 123 -8.35 8.19 3.40
C ILE A 123 -7.32 7.41 4.20
N ASP A 124 -6.35 6.80 3.52
CA ASP A 124 -5.23 6.12 4.17
C ASP A 124 -4.27 7.11 4.85
N LEU A 125 -3.82 6.76 6.07
CA LEU A 125 -2.70 7.45 6.73
C LEU A 125 -1.32 7.09 6.15
N SER A 126 -1.17 5.93 5.52
CA SER A 126 0.11 5.49 4.97
C SER A 126 -0.09 4.63 3.73
N PRO A 127 -0.60 5.21 2.63
CA PRO A 127 -0.91 4.45 1.41
C PRO A 127 0.34 3.79 0.84
N LYS A 128 0.14 2.60 0.25
CA LYS A 128 1.21 1.75 -0.27
C LYS A 128 0.80 1.04 -1.55
N VAL A 129 1.80 0.69 -2.36
CA VAL A 129 1.66 -0.16 -3.55
C VAL A 129 2.21 -1.56 -3.30
N MET A 130 1.60 -2.56 -3.91
CA MET A 130 2.01 -3.96 -3.77
C MET A 130 2.69 -4.44 -5.05
N PHE A 131 3.98 -4.76 -4.98
CA PHE A 131 4.65 -5.41 -6.11
C PHE A 131 4.06 -6.79 -6.37
N ALA A 132 3.91 -7.15 -7.66
CA ALA A 132 3.45 -8.48 -8.04
C ALA A 132 4.43 -9.59 -7.60
N LYS A 133 5.71 -9.25 -7.38
CA LYS A 133 6.68 -10.10 -6.70
C LYS A 133 7.02 -9.55 -5.31
N SER A 134 6.05 -9.64 -4.40
CA SER A 134 6.17 -9.21 -3.01
C SER A 134 6.02 -10.39 -2.05
N ASP A 135 6.76 -10.34 -0.93
CA ASP A 135 6.59 -11.28 0.17
C ASP A 135 5.20 -11.14 0.80
N LEU A 136 4.64 -9.92 0.87
CA LEU A 136 3.30 -9.71 1.42
C LEU A 136 2.22 -10.32 0.51
N LEU A 137 2.36 -10.20 -0.81
CA LEU A 137 1.42 -10.85 -1.74
C LEU A 137 1.49 -12.37 -1.60
N SER A 138 2.70 -12.92 -1.50
CA SER A 138 2.90 -14.36 -1.27
C SER A 138 2.24 -14.80 0.03
N LEU A 139 2.38 -14.00 1.09
CA LEU A 139 1.73 -14.23 2.39
C LEU A 139 0.21 -14.14 2.31
N LEU A 140 -0.35 -13.16 1.58
CA LEU A 140 -1.79 -13.04 1.38
C LEU A 140 -2.39 -14.27 0.69
N VAL A 141 -1.67 -14.83 -0.30
CA VAL A 141 -2.06 -16.07 -0.97
C VAL A 141 -1.96 -17.25 -0.02
N GLN A 142 -0.81 -17.43 0.64
CA GLN A 142 -0.56 -18.53 1.59
C GLN A 142 -1.57 -18.54 2.75
N SER A 143 -1.94 -17.36 3.28
CA SER A 143 -2.91 -17.22 4.37
C SER A 143 -4.37 -17.13 3.91
N ARG A 144 -4.62 -17.20 2.59
CA ARG A 144 -5.93 -17.00 1.96
C ARG A 144 -6.64 -15.67 2.29
N VAL A 145 -5.93 -14.70 2.88
CA VAL A 145 -6.46 -13.37 3.21
C VAL A 145 -6.83 -12.59 1.95
N TYR A 146 -6.21 -12.89 0.80
CA TYR A 146 -6.58 -12.29 -0.48
C TYR A 146 -8.07 -12.49 -0.83
N LYS A 147 -8.75 -13.52 -0.29
CA LYS A 147 -10.19 -13.75 -0.50
C LYS A 147 -11.07 -12.59 0.01
N TYR A 148 -10.54 -11.73 0.89
CA TYR A 148 -11.24 -10.57 1.45
C TYR A 148 -10.89 -9.25 0.74
N LEU A 149 -10.00 -9.27 -0.24
CA LEU A 149 -9.37 -8.09 -0.81
C LEU A 149 -9.56 -8.07 -2.32
N GLU A 150 -9.73 -6.88 -2.87
CA GLU A 150 -9.71 -6.66 -4.32
C GLU A 150 -8.51 -5.79 -4.68
N PHE A 151 -7.81 -6.17 -5.74
CA PHE A 151 -6.63 -5.45 -6.23
C PHE A 151 -6.86 -4.97 -7.66
N GLN A 152 -6.30 -3.81 -7.98
CA GLN A 152 -6.25 -3.27 -9.33
C GLN A 152 -4.80 -3.05 -9.76
N SER A 153 -4.50 -3.30 -11.03
CA SER A 153 -3.17 -3.07 -11.60
C SER A 153 -2.80 -1.59 -11.59
N LEU A 154 -1.50 -1.32 -11.47
CA LEU A 154 -0.92 -0.01 -11.66
C LEU A 154 0.40 -0.15 -12.45
N SER A 155 0.44 0.48 -13.61
CA SER A 155 1.59 0.56 -14.52
C SER A 155 2.03 1.99 -14.79
N SER A 156 1.22 2.99 -14.45
CA SER A 156 1.54 4.41 -14.59
C SER A 156 2.52 4.91 -13.51
N PHE A 157 3.80 5.01 -13.87
CA PHE A 157 4.84 5.64 -13.07
C PHE A 157 5.44 6.83 -13.83
N HIS A 158 5.43 8.01 -13.21
CA HIS A 158 5.88 9.27 -13.82
C HIS A 158 7.03 9.88 -13.03
N VAL A 159 7.97 10.49 -13.74
CA VAL A 159 9.00 11.35 -13.16
C VAL A 159 8.76 12.77 -13.64
N PHE A 160 8.81 13.71 -12.71
CA PHE A 160 8.76 15.12 -13.04
C PHE A 160 10.14 15.60 -13.52
N GLU A 161 10.25 16.01 -14.79
CA GLU A 161 11.45 16.62 -15.35
C GLU A 161 11.08 17.76 -16.32
N ASN A 162 11.79 18.90 -16.21
CA ASN A 162 11.62 20.07 -17.09
C ASN A 162 10.16 20.57 -17.18
N ASP A 163 9.50 20.73 -16.03
CA ASP A 163 8.11 21.20 -15.94
C ASP A 163 7.09 20.32 -16.70
N ASN A 164 7.38 19.03 -16.83
CA ASN A 164 6.50 18.07 -17.49
C ASN A 164 6.61 16.67 -16.84
N PHE A 165 5.52 15.92 -16.86
CA PHE A 165 5.54 14.48 -16.62
C PHE A 165 5.92 13.78 -17.92
N SER A 166 7.22 13.59 -18.15
CA SER A 166 7.65 12.86 -19.35
C SER A 166 7.36 11.36 -19.20
N LYS A 167 6.56 10.81 -20.11
CA LYS A 167 6.57 9.36 -20.39
C LYS A 167 7.91 8.98 -21.00
N ASN A 168 8.81 8.37 -20.22
CA ASN A 168 10.00 7.69 -20.71
C ASN A 168 10.05 6.27 -20.10
N ILE A 169 11.21 5.60 -19.98
CA ILE A 169 11.42 4.17 -19.67
C ILE A 169 10.40 3.51 -18.71
N SER A 170 9.86 4.18 -17.69
CA SER A 170 8.83 3.64 -16.79
C SER A 170 7.50 3.31 -17.46
N SER A 171 7.15 4.05 -18.52
CA SER A 171 5.99 3.82 -19.39
C SER A 171 6.23 2.76 -20.47
N THR A 172 7.49 2.34 -20.65
CA THR A 172 7.84 1.24 -21.55
C THR A 172 7.58 -0.07 -20.82
N SER A 173 6.33 -0.54 -20.93
CA SER A 173 5.79 -1.69 -20.23
C SER A 173 6.57 -2.99 -20.46
N THR A 174 7.35 -3.08 -21.55
CA THR A 174 8.19 -4.24 -21.84
C THR A 174 9.63 -3.89 -22.24
N LYS A 175 10.53 -4.88 -22.16
CA LYS A 175 11.87 -4.79 -22.78
C LYS A 175 11.79 -4.44 -24.27
N GLY A 176 10.71 -4.81 -24.96
CA GLY A 176 10.47 -4.49 -26.36
C GLY A 176 10.22 -3.00 -26.59
N ASP A 177 9.48 -2.36 -25.68
CA ASP A 177 9.08 -0.96 -25.78
C ASP A 177 10.28 0.00 -25.71
N ILE A 178 11.29 -0.35 -24.89
CA ILE A 178 12.59 0.37 -24.84
C ILE A 178 13.28 0.39 -26.21
N PHE A 179 13.18 -0.70 -26.99
CA PHE A 179 13.80 -0.76 -28.31
C PHE A 179 13.05 0.06 -29.35
N THR A 180 11.73 0.20 -29.21
CA THR A 180 10.89 0.99 -30.14
C THR A 180 10.90 2.49 -29.84
N ASP A 181 11.30 2.90 -28.64
CA ASP A 181 11.30 4.31 -28.23
C ASP A 181 12.24 5.20 -29.06
N GLN A 182 11.69 6.12 -29.84
CA GLN A 182 12.47 7.01 -30.72
C GLN A 182 13.16 8.16 -29.96
N SER A 183 12.83 8.37 -28.68
CA SER A 183 13.43 9.42 -27.84
C SER A 183 14.86 9.08 -27.40
N LEU A 184 15.19 7.78 -27.36
CA LEU A 184 16.49 7.29 -26.88
C LEU A 184 17.45 7.01 -28.05
N SER A 185 18.70 7.49 -27.92
CA SER A 185 19.75 7.15 -28.87
C SER A 185 20.05 5.65 -28.88
N LEU A 186 20.48 5.10 -30.02
CA LEU A 186 20.87 3.68 -30.13
C LEU A 186 21.98 3.28 -29.15
N VAL A 187 22.88 4.22 -28.83
CA VAL A 187 23.96 4.01 -27.86
C VAL A 187 23.40 3.91 -26.44
N THR A 188 22.51 4.83 -26.07
CA THR A 188 21.81 4.82 -24.77
C THR A 188 21.01 3.53 -24.60
N LYS A 189 20.24 3.11 -25.61
CA LYS A 189 19.49 1.84 -25.61
C LYS A 189 20.40 0.63 -25.36
N ARG A 190 21.56 0.57 -26.00
CA ARG A 190 22.54 -0.52 -25.81
C ARG A 190 23.02 -0.60 -24.36
N TYR A 191 23.34 0.54 -23.77
CA TYR A 191 23.81 0.60 -22.39
C TYR A 191 22.72 0.26 -21.38
N LEU A 192 21.51 0.79 -21.58
CA LEU A 192 20.35 0.46 -20.76
C LEU A 192 20.06 -1.04 -20.79
N MET A 193 20.07 -1.66 -21.97
CA MET A 193 19.88 -3.11 -22.09
C MET A 193 21.00 -3.92 -21.44
N LYS A 194 22.24 -3.44 -21.48
CA LYS A 194 23.34 -4.07 -20.74
C LYS A 194 23.11 -4.00 -19.23
N PHE A 195 22.64 -2.85 -18.74
CA PHE A 195 22.29 -2.67 -17.33
C PHE A 195 21.13 -3.59 -16.91
N LEU A 196 20.01 -3.60 -17.67
CA LEU A 196 18.86 -4.45 -17.36
C LEU A 196 19.23 -5.93 -17.35
N LYS A 197 20.09 -6.38 -18.27
CA LYS A 197 20.62 -7.75 -18.27
C LYS A 197 21.44 -8.04 -17.01
N PHE A 198 22.28 -7.11 -16.57
CA PHE A 198 23.05 -7.25 -15.34
C PHE A 198 22.14 -7.32 -14.10
N VAL A 199 21.12 -6.47 -14.02
CA VAL A 199 20.16 -6.47 -12.89
C VAL A 199 19.41 -7.80 -12.82
N LEU A 200 18.96 -8.31 -13.97
CA LEU A 200 18.18 -9.56 -14.06
C LEU A 200 19.02 -10.85 -14.04
N GLN A 201 20.34 -10.75 -14.16
CA GLN A 201 21.25 -11.89 -14.01
C GLN A 201 21.10 -12.55 -12.63
N ASP A 202 21.38 -13.85 -12.56
CA ASP A 202 21.34 -14.63 -11.33
C ASP A 202 22.20 -13.95 -10.23
N ASN A 203 21.66 -13.88 -9.01
CA ASN A 203 22.35 -13.28 -7.88
C ASN A 203 23.56 -14.11 -7.42
N ASN A 204 23.60 -15.41 -7.74
CA ASN A 204 24.70 -16.31 -7.42
C ASN A 204 25.83 -16.26 -8.45
N ASP A 205 25.68 -15.50 -9.53
CA ASP A 205 26.72 -15.36 -10.55
C ASP A 205 27.96 -14.64 -9.99
N GLU A 206 29.12 -15.30 -10.06
CA GLU A 206 30.38 -14.78 -9.52
C GLU A 206 30.79 -13.43 -10.12
N SER A 207 30.53 -13.22 -11.41
CA SER A 207 30.87 -11.96 -12.09
C SER A 207 30.01 -10.81 -11.59
N LYS A 208 28.71 -11.05 -11.37
CA LYS A 208 27.80 -10.07 -10.79
C LYS A 208 28.17 -9.76 -9.35
N LEU A 209 28.40 -10.79 -8.53
CA LEU A 209 28.79 -10.63 -7.13
C LEU A 209 30.09 -9.83 -7.00
N LYS A 210 31.07 -10.07 -7.88
CA LYS A 210 32.31 -9.29 -7.91
C LYS A 210 32.06 -7.81 -8.19
N ILE A 211 31.26 -7.49 -9.22
CA ILE A 211 30.93 -6.10 -9.57
C ILE A 211 30.19 -5.41 -8.42
N ILE A 212 29.21 -6.07 -7.80
CA ILE A 212 28.45 -5.52 -6.67
C ILE A 212 29.38 -5.24 -5.48
N LYS A 213 30.29 -6.18 -5.15
CA LYS A 213 31.27 -6.02 -4.07
C LYS A 213 32.22 -4.85 -4.32
N GLU A 214 32.75 -4.73 -5.53
CA GLU A 214 33.66 -3.64 -5.92
C GLU A 214 32.99 -2.27 -5.84
N ASN A 215 31.67 -2.20 -6.00
CA ASN A 215 30.88 -0.96 -5.99
C ASN A 215 29.98 -0.83 -4.74
N ALA A 216 30.21 -1.61 -3.68
CA ALA A 216 29.31 -1.66 -2.52
C ALA A 216 29.15 -0.31 -1.79
N ASN A 217 30.19 0.53 -1.85
CA ASN A 217 30.22 1.87 -1.24
C ASN A 217 30.06 3.01 -2.27
N THR A 218 29.84 2.67 -3.54
CA THR A 218 29.62 3.65 -4.61
C THR A 218 28.14 4.02 -4.66
N SER A 219 27.83 5.29 -4.91
CA SER A 219 26.45 5.70 -5.14
C SER A 219 25.92 5.10 -6.44
N ILE A 220 24.62 4.84 -6.50
CA ILE A 220 23.98 4.26 -7.67
C ILE A 220 24.11 5.18 -8.90
N GLU A 221 24.06 6.50 -8.71
CA GLU A 221 24.24 7.50 -9.76
C GLU A 221 25.62 7.38 -10.42
N ASP A 222 26.67 7.31 -9.59
CA ASP A 222 28.04 7.12 -10.05
C ASP A 222 28.21 5.77 -10.75
N PHE A 223 27.62 4.72 -10.21
CA PHE A 223 27.69 3.39 -10.80
C PHE A 223 27.04 3.35 -12.19
N LEU A 224 25.84 3.90 -12.34
CA LEU A 224 25.11 3.97 -13.61
C LEU A 224 25.84 4.86 -14.63
N SER A 225 26.33 6.02 -14.21
CA SER A 225 27.07 6.93 -15.08
C SER A 225 28.43 6.34 -15.52
N LYS A 226 29.25 5.88 -14.58
CA LYS A 226 30.63 5.44 -14.88
C LYS A 226 30.67 4.06 -15.55
N THR A 227 29.82 3.12 -15.13
CA THR A 227 29.85 1.73 -15.61
C THR A 227 28.97 1.53 -16.84
N TYR A 228 27.80 2.17 -16.85
CA TYR A 228 26.80 2.00 -17.90
C TYR A 228 26.66 3.23 -18.79
N LYS A 229 27.33 4.36 -18.53
CA LYS A 229 27.32 5.54 -19.41
C LYS A 229 25.91 6.03 -19.74
N LEU A 230 25.03 5.95 -18.74
CA LEU A 230 23.68 6.53 -18.80
C LEU A 230 23.74 8.01 -18.42
N ASP A 231 22.87 8.81 -19.03
CA ASP A 231 22.76 10.24 -18.71
C ASP A 231 21.75 10.47 -17.58
N THR A 232 21.78 11.65 -16.98
CA THR A 232 20.96 12.01 -15.81
C THR A 232 19.47 11.66 -15.94
N PRO A 233 18.78 11.90 -17.09
CA PRO A 233 17.36 11.55 -17.20
C PRO A 233 17.10 10.04 -17.02
N GLN A 234 17.92 9.18 -17.62
CA GLN A 234 17.76 7.73 -17.46
C GLN A 234 18.15 7.26 -16.06
N ILE A 235 19.15 7.90 -15.46
CA ILE A 235 19.57 7.62 -14.08
C ILE A 235 18.44 7.95 -13.10
N ASN A 236 17.86 9.15 -13.21
CA ASN A 236 16.74 9.58 -12.38
C ASN A 236 15.55 8.63 -12.49
N GLU A 237 15.21 8.23 -13.71
CA GLU A 237 14.10 7.33 -13.96
C GLU A 237 14.31 5.94 -13.33
N LEU A 238 15.50 5.36 -13.51
CA LEU A 238 15.86 4.08 -12.90
C LEU A 238 15.82 4.14 -11.37
N ILE A 239 16.32 5.22 -10.77
CA ILE A 239 16.43 5.35 -9.30
C ILE A 239 15.08 5.69 -8.67
N PHE A 240 14.44 6.75 -9.15
CA PHE A 240 13.30 7.38 -8.48
C PHE A 240 11.95 6.86 -8.97
N SER A 241 11.80 6.46 -10.25
CA SER A 241 10.55 5.90 -10.78
C SER A 241 10.48 4.39 -10.59
N ILE A 242 11.51 3.69 -11.08
CA ILE A 242 11.58 2.22 -11.09
C ILE A 242 12.02 1.71 -9.71
N GLY A 243 13.09 2.31 -9.16
CA GLY A 243 13.59 1.95 -7.84
C GLY A 243 12.77 2.52 -6.68
N LEU A 244 11.89 3.51 -6.92
CA LEU A 244 11.14 4.23 -5.87
C LEU A 244 12.03 4.69 -4.71
N CYS A 245 13.26 5.08 -5.02
CA CYS A 245 14.19 5.61 -4.05
C CYS A 245 13.71 6.98 -3.54
N ASN A 246 13.99 7.30 -2.28
CA ASN A 246 13.54 8.54 -1.63
C ASN A 246 14.66 9.57 -1.46
N LYS A 247 15.93 9.17 -1.57
CA LYS A 247 17.09 10.03 -1.38
C LYS A 247 18.13 9.87 -2.48
N PRO A 248 18.95 10.90 -2.76
CA PRO A 248 20.12 10.75 -3.61
C PRO A 248 21.23 9.96 -2.90
N ASN A 249 22.25 9.55 -3.65
CA ASN A 249 23.44 8.88 -3.13
C ASN A 249 23.18 7.55 -2.39
N ILE A 250 22.10 6.85 -2.76
CA ILE A 250 21.85 5.49 -2.24
C ILE A 250 22.97 4.57 -2.69
N LYS A 251 23.38 3.66 -1.80
CA LYS A 251 24.42 2.67 -2.11
C LYS A 251 23.96 1.76 -3.24
N THR A 252 24.87 1.46 -4.15
CA THR A 252 24.59 0.63 -5.33
C THR A 252 23.83 -0.68 -5.01
N PRO A 253 24.22 -1.49 -4.01
CA PRO A 253 23.50 -2.73 -3.72
C PRO A 253 22.03 -2.52 -3.33
N GLU A 254 21.74 -1.48 -2.54
CA GLU A 254 20.39 -1.16 -2.05
C GLU A 254 19.48 -0.75 -3.20
N ALA A 255 19.94 0.17 -4.05
CA ALA A 255 19.16 0.61 -5.22
C ALA A 255 18.96 -0.51 -6.24
N LEU A 256 19.96 -1.37 -6.46
CA LEU A 256 19.84 -2.51 -7.39
C LEU A 256 18.77 -3.51 -6.94
N LEU A 257 18.58 -3.73 -5.64
CA LEU A 257 17.52 -4.59 -5.13
C LEU A 257 16.14 -4.02 -5.46
N LYS A 258 15.93 -2.73 -5.21
CA LYS A 258 14.65 -2.06 -5.50
C LYS A 258 14.34 -2.02 -7.00
N ILE A 259 15.33 -1.70 -7.84
CA ILE A 259 15.20 -1.74 -9.31
C ILE A 259 14.89 -3.16 -9.77
N LYS A 260 15.62 -4.16 -9.26
CA LYS A 260 15.39 -5.57 -9.63
C LYS A 260 13.95 -5.97 -9.32
N ARG A 261 13.45 -5.69 -8.12
CA ARG A 261 12.08 -6.00 -7.67
C ARG A 261 11.02 -5.48 -8.65
N PHE A 262 11.15 -4.22 -9.07
CA PHE A 262 10.25 -3.64 -10.07
C PHE A 262 10.30 -4.44 -11.39
N LEU A 263 11.50 -4.68 -11.92
CA LEU A 263 11.67 -5.38 -13.20
C LEU A 263 11.19 -6.84 -13.19
N VAL A 264 11.34 -7.55 -12.07
CA VAL A 264 10.90 -8.96 -11.95
C VAL A 264 9.43 -9.09 -11.58
N SER A 265 8.73 -7.99 -11.33
CA SER A 265 7.29 -7.99 -11.04
C SER A 265 6.44 -7.87 -12.30
N PHE A 266 7.01 -7.43 -13.42
CA PHE A 266 6.34 -7.54 -14.72
C PHE A 266 6.12 -9.01 -15.10
N ASP A 267 5.07 -9.25 -15.87
CA ASP A 267 4.71 -10.55 -16.46
C ASP A 267 4.41 -11.64 -15.42
N VAL A 268 4.19 -11.27 -14.14
CA VAL A 268 3.73 -12.21 -13.10
C VAL A 268 2.22 -12.45 -13.24
N TYR A 269 1.43 -11.37 -13.22
CA TYR A 269 -0.04 -11.41 -13.40
C TYR A 269 -0.51 -10.63 -14.64
N GLY A 270 0.40 -9.90 -15.29
CA GLY A 270 0.10 -9.06 -16.44
C GLY A 270 1.25 -8.10 -16.73
N ASN A 271 1.03 -7.18 -17.67
CA ASN A 271 2.02 -6.20 -18.11
C ASN A 271 2.09 -4.98 -17.16
N PHE A 272 2.17 -5.23 -15.85
CA PHE A 272 2.26 -4.23 -14.80
C PHE A 272 3.13 -4.75 -13.64
N PRO A 273 3.90 -3.89 -12.96
CA PRO A 273 4.79 -4.33 -11.88
C PRO A 273 4.12 -4.30 -10.50
N VAL A 274 3.06 -3.51 -10.31
CA VAL A 274 2.43 -3.32 -9.01
C VAL A 274 0.91 -3.36 -9.09
N MET A 275 0.30 -3.53 -7.93
CA MET A 275 -1.13 -3.47 -7.70
C MET A 275 -1.42 -2.53 -6.53
N VAL A 276 -2.64 -2.00 -6.48
CA VAL A 276 -3.19 -1.25 -5.36
C VAL A 276 -4.44 -1.96 -4.86
N SER A 277 -4.66 -1.95 -3.55
CA SER A 277 -5.90 -2.46 -2.97
C SER A 277 -7.03 -1.46 -3.24
N LYS A 278 -8.20 -1.96 -3.60
CA LYS A 278 -9.42 -1.15 -3.70
C LYS A 278 -9.95 -0.82 -2.31
N TYR A 279 -10.73 0.26 -2.21
CA TYR A 279 -11.41 0.74 -0.98
C TYR A 279 -10.49 1.22 0.16
N GLY A 280 -9.20 0.95 0.09
CA GLY A 280 -8.18 1.37 1.04
C GLY A 280 -6.95 0.48 0.90
N GLY A 281 -5.78 1.02 1.26
CA GLY A 281 -4.50 0.32 1.17
C GLY A 281 -4.24 -0.54 2.42
N PRO A 282 -3.32 -0.14 3.31
CA PRO A 282 -2.97 -0.97 4.47
C PRO A 282 -4.11 -1.22 5.46
N GLY A 283 -5.11 -0.35 5.53
CA GLY A 283 -6.24 -0.47 6.47
C GLY A 283 -7.14 -1.66 6.14
N GLU A 284 -7.45 -1.86 4.86
CA GLU A 284 -8.23 -3.01 4.38
C GLU A 284 -7.44 -4.30 4.52
N ILE A 285 -6.14 -4.28 4.19
CA ILE A 285 -5.27 -5.44 4.38
C ILE A 285 -5.20 -5.84 5.87
N SER A 286 -5.07 -4.85 6.76
CA SER A 286 -5.05 -5.12 8.20
C SER A 286 -6.35 -5.76 8.68
N GLN A 287 -7.50 -5.26 8.22
CA GLN A 287 -8.81 -5.86 8.52
C GLN A 287 -8.93 -7.29 7.98
N GLY A 288 -8.40 -7.57 6.79
CA GLY A 288 -8.34 -8.92 6.23
C GLY A 288 -7.56 -9.89 7.12
N PHE A 289 -6.41 -9.48 7.65
CA PHE A 289 -5.65 -10.27 8.62
C PHE A 289 -6.35 -10.36 9.97
N CYS A 290 -6.98 -9.30 10.47
CA CYS A 290 -7.78 -9.35 11.70
C CYS A 290 -8.91 -10.37 11.58
N ARG A 291 -9.58 -10.43 10.42
CA ARG A 291 -10.60 -11.44 10.13
C ARG A 291 -10.02 -12.85 10.13
N SER A 292 -8.86 -13.06 9.48
CA SER A 292 -8.17 -14.35 9.48
C SER A 292 -7.80 -14.79 10.91
N ALA A 293 -7.27 -13.87 11.73
CA ALA A 293 -6.95 -14.13 13.12
C ALA A 293 -8.19 -14.49 13.95
N ALA A 294 -9.30 -13.77 13.76
CA ALA A 294 -10.57 -14.04 14.44
C ALA A 294 -11.10 -15.44 14.10
N VAL A 295 -11.02 -15.87 12.83
CA VAL A 295 -11.37 -17.23 12.41
C VAL A 295 -10.51 -18.28 13.11
N ALA A 296 -9.23 -18.00 13.33
CA ALA A 296 -8.32 -18.89 14.05
C ALA A 296 -8.52 -18.91 15.59
N GLY A 297 -9.25 -17.93 16.13
CA GLY A 297 -9.63 -17.86 17.55
C GLY A 297 -9.21 -16.60 18.30
N THR A 298 -8.66 -15.58 17.62
CA THR A 298 -8.33 -14.29 18.26
C THR A 298 -9.56 -13.59 18.80
N THR A 299 -9.48 -13.11 20.05
CA THR A 299 -10.51 -12.25 20.63
C THR A 299 -10.18 -10.78 20.38
N TYR A 300 -11.13 -10.03 19.84
CA TYR A 300 -10.97 -8.61 19.52
C TYR A 300 -11.70 -7.69 20.50
N LYS A 301 -11.08 -6.56 20.84
CA LYS A 301 -11.71 -5.52 21.67
C LYS A 301 -11.27 -4.10 21.27
N LEU A 302 -12.13 -3.43 20.51
CA LEU A 302 -11.94 -2.02 20.13
C LEU A 302 -12.37 -1.08 21.27
N ASP A 303 -12.07 0.21 21.13
CA ASP A 303 -12.32 1.26 22.12
C ASP A 303 -11.78 0.91 23.54
N THR A 304 -10.70 0.13 23.57
CA THR A 304 -10.13 -0.43 24.79
C THR A 304 -8.64 -0.16 24.88
N SER A 305 -8.21 0.38 26.01
CA SER A 305 -6.81 0.64 26.29
C SER A 305 -6.41 0.02 27.63
N ILE A 306 -5.18 -0.48 27.70
CA ILE A 306 -4.60 -0.91 28.98
C ILE A 306 -4.29 0.33 29.83
N ILE A 307 -4.59 0.24 31.13
CA ILE A 307 -4.34 1.30 32.11
C ILE A 307 -3.23 0.95 33.09
N ASP A 308 -2.98 -0.35 33.28
CA ASP A 308 -2.01 -0.88 34.25
C ASP A 308 -1.60 -2.30 33.85
N PHE A 309 -0.36 -2.69 34.15
CA PHE A 309 0.15 -4.05 33.98
C PHE A 309 1.07 -4.38 35.15
N ASP A 310 0.73 -5.45 35.87
CA ASP A 310 1.57 -5.97 36.94
C ASP A 310 2.51 -7.05 36.37
N PRO A 311 3.83 -6.82 36.32
CA PRO A 311 4.79 -7.78 35.75
C PRO A 311 4.97 -9.04 36.60
N GLU A 312 4.65 -9.02 37.90
CA GLU A 312 4.76 -10.20 38.76
C GLU A 312 3.57 -11.14 38.60
N SER A 313 2.34 -10.60 38.68
CA SER A 313 1.13 -11.40 38.48
C SER A 313 0.77 -11.62 37.01
N LYS A 314 1.39 -10.85 36.11
CA LYS A 314 1.09 -10.73 34.68
C LYS A 314 -0.36 -10.36 34.38
N VAL A 315 -0.98 -9.53 35.22
CA VAL A 315 -2.36 -9.09 35.01
C VAL A 315 -2.38 -7.71 34.35
N ALA A 316 -3.01 -7.64 33.17
CA ALA A 316 -3.33 -6.40 32.47
C ALA A 316 -4.72 -5.91 32.89
N LYS A 317 -4.85 -4.62 33.22
CA LYS A 317 -6.13 -3.97 33.52
C LYS A 317 -6.51 -2.99 32.43
N PHE A 318 -7.79 -2.91 32.10
CA PHE A 318 -8.29 -2.09 30.99
C PHE A 318 -9.17 -0.94 31.46
N ASN A 319 -9.38 0.05 30.59
CA ASN A 319 -10.19 1.25 30.82
C ASN A 319 -11.67 0.97 31.09
N ASP A 320 -12.19 -0.19 30.68
CA ASP A 320 -13.57 -0.61 30.93
C ASP A 320 -13.77 -1.37 32.26
N GLY A 321 -12.69 -1.52 33.05
CA GLY A 321 -12.70 -2.20 34.34
C GLY A 321 -12.46 -3.71 34.28
N SER A 322 -12.33 -4.29 33.09
CA SER A 322 -11.92 -5.69 32.94
C SER A 322 -10.42 -5.88 33.23
N ALA A 323 -10.03 -7.12 33.51
CA ALA A 323 -8.64 -7.52 33.70
C ALA A 323 -8.40 -8.93 33.15
N VAL A 324 -7.23 -9.14 32.54
CA VAL A 324 -6.85 -10.40 31.89
C VAL A 324 -5.43 -10.76 32.30
N LYS A 325 -5.20 -12.03 32.61
CA LYS A 325 -3.85 -12.56 32.82
C LYS A 325 -3.17 -12.83 31.47
N VAL A 326 -1.98 -12.28 31.26
CA VAL A 326 -1.17 -12.49 30.05
C VAL A 326 -0.08 -13.53 30.36
N ASN A 327 -0.12 -14.71 29.74
CA ASN A 327 0.80 -15.78 30.09
C ASN A 327 2.22 -15.52 29.55
N GLU A 328 2.34 -15.00 28.33
CA GLU A 328 3.61 -14.90 27.61
C GLU A 328 4.03 -13.46 27.32
N LYS A 329 3.44 -12.80 26.32
CA LYS A 329 3.96 -11.53 25.76
C LYS A 329 2.87 -10.47 25.59
N ILE A 330 3.29 -9.21 25.69
CA ILE A 330 2.51 -8.02 25.34
C ILE A 330 3.22 -7.34 24.17
N VAL A 331 2.52 -7.20 23.05
CA VAL A 331 3.01 -6.50 21.84
C VAL A 331 2.31 -5.16 21.74
N ILE A 332 3.05 -4.07 21.59
CA ILE A 332 2.51 -2.71 21.67
C ILE A 332 2.88 -1.89 20.44
N SER A 333 1.88 -1.45 19.69
CA SER A 333 2.04 -0.42 18.66
C SER A 333 2.46 0.93 19.28
N PRO A 334 3.40 1.68 18.67
CA PRO A 334 3.85 2.96 19.19
C PRO A 334 2.76 4.02 19.41
N THR A 335 1.65 3.97 18.67
CA THR A 335 0.51 4.87 18.83
C THR A 335 -0.39 4.50 20.02
N GLN A 336 -0.28 3.27 20.52
CA GLN A 336 -1.10 2.67 21.58
C GLN A 336 -0.37 2.60 22.92
N ILE A 337 0.79 3.25 23.04
CA ILE A 337 1.64 3.19 24.23
C ILE A 337 0.86 3.70 25.46
N PRO A 338 0.73 2.86 26.51
CA PRO A 338 0.06 3.25 27.74
C PRO A 338 0.84 4.35 28.48
N LYS A 339 0.11 5.20 29.22
CA LYS A 339 0.72 6.32 29.95
C LYS A 339 1.84 5.88 30.91
N PHE A 340 1.71 4.73 31.55
CA PHE A 340 2.69 4.22 32.51
C PHE A 340 3.99 3.70 31.84
N LEU A 341 3.96 3.33 30.56
CA LEU A 341 5.15 2.89 29.80
C LEU A 341 5.81 4.02 29.00
N ASN A 342 5.20 5.21 28.92
CA ASN A 342 5.71 6.27 28.06
C ASN A 342 7.15 6.69 28.42
N THR A 343 7.49 6.78 29.71
CA THR A 343 8.86 7.10 30.14
C THR A 343 9.84 6.01 29.76
N GLU A 344 9.49 4.74 30.01
CA GLU A 344 10.35 3.61 29.66
C GLU A 344 10.60 3.51 28.16
N TYR A 345 9.56 3.72 27.33
CA TYR A 345 9.69 3.74 25.88
C TYR A 345 10.65 4.83 25.39
N GLN A 346 10.57 6.06 25.95
CA GLN A 346 11.49 7.14 25.61
C GLN A 346 12.92 6.88 26.08
N ASP A 347 13.07 6.25 27.26
CA ASP A 347 14.36 5.82 27.78
C ASP A 347 15.00 4.73 26.90
N LEU A 348 14.21 3.82 26.34
CA LEU A 348 14.71 2.81 25.39
C LEU A 348 15.25 3.45 24.11
N ILE A 349 14.48 4.35 23.50
CA ILE A 349 14.92 5.11 22.31
C ILE A 349 16.24 5.83 22.59
N SER A 350 16.32 6.52 23.74
CA SER A 350 17.50 7.32 24.11
C SER A 350 18.71 6.44 24.46
N SER A 351 18.53 5.37 25.23
CA SER A 351 19.61 4.50 25.70
C SER A 351 20.21 3.62 24.61
N LYS A 352 19.39 3.21 23.63
CA LYS A 352 19.84 2.47 22.44
C LYS A 352 20.30 3.40 21.31
N ASN A 353 20.19 4.72 21.49
CA ASN A 353 20.54 5.74 20.50
C ASN A 353 19.82 5.51 19.16
N LEU A 354 18.53 5.19 19.22
CA LEU A 354 17.73 4.91 18.03
C LEU A 354 17.47 6.21 17.26
N PRO A 355 17.79 6.27 15.96
CA PRO A 355 17.51 7.43 15.14
C PRO A 355 16.00 7.60 14.94
N VAL A 356 15.52 8.83 15.07
CA VAL A 356 14.14 9.21 14.75
C VAL A 356 14.13 9.89 13.39
N TYR A 357 13.24 9.45 12.51
CA TYR A 357 13.06 9.99 11.17
C TYR A 357 11.68 10.61 11.04
N ASN A 358 11.62 11.79 10.44
CA ASN A 358 10.38 12.45 10.09
C ASN A 358 9.95 12.09 8.66
N ILE A 359 8.65 11.84 8.50
CA ILE A 359 7.97 11.69 7.22
C ILE A 359 6.85 12.73 7.21
N THR A 360 6.99 13.76 6.37
CA THR A 360 5.95 14.78 6.23
C THR A 360 5.02 14.35 5.10
N ARG A 361 3.71 14.39 5.36
CA ARG A 361 2.67 13.96 4.42
C ARG A 361 1.70 15.09 4.11
N LEU A 362 1.27 15.16 2.86
CA LEU A 362 0.20 16.02 2.38
C LEU A 362 -0.76 15.20 1.53
N ILE A 363 -1.98 15.02 2.03
CA ILE A 363 -3.08 14.38 1.32
C ILE A 363 -3.96 15.48 0.72
N SER A 364 -4.18 15.44 -0.59
CA SER A 364 -5.06 16.38 -1.29
C SER A 364 -6.18 15.64 -1.99
N ILE A 365 -7.43 15.95 -1.65
CA ILE A 365 -8.62 15.41 -2.31
C ILE A 365 -9.10 16.45 -3.32
N VAL A 366 -9.13 16.08 -4.58
CA VAL A 366 -9.36 16.99 -5.69
C VAL A 366 -10.57 16.54 -6.51
N LYS A 367 -11.39 17.49 -6.96
CA LYS A 367 -12.58 17.20 -7.78
C LYS A 367 -12.22 17.04 -9.25
N ARG A 368 -11.29 16.12 -9.52
CA ARG A 368 -10.89 15.69 -10.86
C ARG A 368 -10.36 14.25 -10.78
N ASP A 369 -10.66 13.43 -11.77
CA ASP A 369 -10.22 12.03 -11.81
C ASP A 369 -8.73 11.86 -12.14
N CYS A 370 -8.13 12.85 -12.80
CA CYS A 370 -6.75 12.85 -13.28
C CYS A 370 -6.45 11.70 -14.26
N SER A 371 -7.44 11.32 -15.06
CA SER A 371 -7.34 10.27 -16.07
C SER A 371 -6.17 10.46 -17.06
N GLU A 372 -5.71 11.69 -17.28
CA GLU A 372 -4.57 12.03 -18.12
C GLU A 372 -3.25 11.37 -17.64
N TRP A 373 -3.15 11.07 -16.34
CA TRP A 373 -1.99 10.41 -15.74
C TRP A 373 -2.18 8.90 -15.52
N LEU A 374 -3.38 8.39 -15.75
CA LEU A 374 -3.71 6.98 -15.54
C LEU A 374 -3.55 6.19 -16.85
N SER A 375 -3.25 4.90 -16.73
CA SER A 375 -3.35 3.99 -17.87
C SER A 375 -4.79 3.54 -18.05
N GLU A 376 -5.14 3.10 -19.26
CA GLU A 376 -6.48 2.63 -19.57
C GLU A 376 -6.90 1.51 -18.61
N HIS A 377 -8.12 1.60 -18.06
CA HIS A 377 -8.67 0.67 -17.06
C HIS A 377 -7.94 0.60 -15.70
N GLU A 378 -6.95 1.46 -15.45
CA GLU A 378 -6.32 1.60 -14.14
C GLU A 378 -6.92 2.77 -13.35
N SER A 379 -6.83 2.70 -12.02
CA SER A 379 -7.36 3.75 -11.13
C SER A 379 -6.28 4.64 -10.54
N SER A 380 -5.00 4.31 -10.73
CA SER A 380 -3.92 4.84 -9.91
C SER A 380 -2.66 5.11 -10.71
N ALA A 381 -1.85 6.03 -10.21
CA ALA A 381 -0.54 6.34 -10.76
C ALA A 381 0.42 6.73 -9.63
N VAL A 382 1.71 6.60 -9.89
CA VAL A 382 2.78 7.09 -9.02
C VAL A 382 3.49 8.23 -9.73
N VAL A 383 3.70 9.34 -9.03
CA VAL A 383 4.48 10.48 -9.51
C VAL A 383 5.63 10.70 -8.55
N VAL A 384 6.83 10.91 -9.09
CA VAL A 384 8.02 11.22 -8.28
C VAL A 384 8.68 12.49 -8.79
N PHE A 385 9.00 13.37 -7.85
CA PHE A 385 9.83 14.55 -8.03
C PHE A 385 11.24 14.22 -7.50
N PRO A 386 12.23 13.98 -8.38
CA PRO A 386 13.60 13.72 -7.95
C PRO A 386 14.19 14.88 -7.14
N PRO A 387 15.30 14.65 -6.42
CA PRO A 387 16.07 15.72 -5.81
C PRO A 387 16.39 16.84 -6.82
N PHE A 388 16.28 18.08 -6.37
CA PHE A 388 16.55 19.31 -7.12
C PHE A 388 15.63 19.52 -8.35
N SER A 389 14.49 18.84 -8.43
CA SER A 389 13.52 19.00 -9.52
C SER A 389 12.45 20.07 -9.24
N LEU A 390 12.26 20.44 -7.96
CA LEU A 390 11.31 21.48 -7.54
C LEU A 390 11.97 22.85 -7.41
N PRO A 391 11.20 23.96 -7.55
CA PRO A 391 11.70 25.31 -7.32
C PRO A 391 12.27 25.56 -5.92
N THR A 392 11.92 24.72 -4.96
CA THR A 392 12.39 24.74 -3.57
C THR A 392 13.76 24.08 -3.40
N GLU A 393 14.35 23.51 -4.46
CA GLU A 393 15.60 22.74 -4.41
C GLU A 393 15.50 21.59 -3.40
N ASN A 394 14.41 20.82 -3.49
CA ASN A 394 14.14 19.67 -2.63
C ASN A 394 15.36 18.72 -2.59
N ALA A 395 15.84 18.39 -1.39
CA ALA A 395 17.03 17.53 -1.25
C ALA A 395 16.66 16.04 -1.32
N GLU A 396 15.47 15.72 -0.82
CA GLU A 396 14.86 14.40 -0.82
C GLU A 396 13.78 14.35 -1.91
N ALA A 397 13.50 13.18 -2.45
CA ALA A 397 12.45 13.03 -3.45
C ALA A 397 11.07 13.23 -2.82
N VAL A 398 10.17 13.90 -3.54
CA VAL A 398 8.74 13.93 -3.18
C VAL A 398 8.04 12.84 -3.99
N GLN A 399 7.38 11.91 -3.29
CA GLN A 399 6.66 10.79 -3.90
C GLN A 399 5.16 10.99 -3.71
N VAL A 400 4.38 10.70 -4.75
CA VAL A 400 2.92 10.89 -4.75
C VAL A 400 2.24 9.64 -5.31
N ILE A 401 1.29 9.08 -4.55
CA ILE A 401 0.33 8.10 -5.08
C ILE A 401 -0.95 8.85 -5.42
N ILE A 402 -1.44 8.68 -6.65
CA ILE A 402 -2.75 9.17 -7.08
C ILE A 402 -3.71 7.99 -7.11
N GLN A 403 -4.89 8.16 -6.52
CA GLN A 403 -5.99 7.21 -6.61
C GLN A 403 -7.27 7.93 -7.04
N SER A 404 -7.78 7.59 -8.21
CA SER A 404 -9.08 8.07 -8.70
C SER A 404 -10.24 7.35 -8.02
N GLY A 405 -11.44 7.89 -8.17
CA GLY A 405 -12.67 7.27 -7.64
C GLY A 405 -12.94 5.84 -8.12
N ASN A 406 -12.33 5.41 -9.24
CA ASN A 406 -12.44 4.03 -9.72
C ASN A 406 -11.79 3.00 -8.77
N SER A 407 -10.86 3.45 -7.91
CA SER A 407 -10.29 2.60 -6.85
C SER A 407 -11.25 2.36 -5.68
N GLY A 408 -12.37 3.10 -5.61
CA GLY A 408 -13.35 3.03 -4.53
C GLY A 408 -13.01 3.86 -3.29
N VAL A 409 -11.89 4.59 -3.28
CA VAL A 409 -11.47 5.42 -2.12
C VAL A 409 -12.12 6.82 -2.08
N CYS A 410 -12.72 7.26 -3.17
CA CYS A 410 -13.44 8.54 -3.27
C CYS A 410 -14.53 8.47 -4.37
N PRO A 411 -15.43 9.46 -4.49
CA PRO A 411 -16.41 9.51 -5.58
C PRO A 411 -15.77 9.51 -6.98
N VAL A 412 -16.48 8.94 -7.95
CA VAL A 412 -16.10 9.00 -9.38
C VAL A 412 -16.01 10.46 -9.85
N GLY A 413 -15.04 10.75 -10.72
CA GLY A 413 -14.73 12.12 -11.16
C GLY A 413 -13.83 12.89 -10.18
N GLN A 414 -13.39 12.26 -9.09
CA GLN A 414 -12.45 12.81 -8.11
C GLN A 414 -11.24 11.92 -7.94
N SER A 415 -10.21 12.44 -7.28
CA SER A 415 -9.03 11.68 -6.90
C SER A 415 -8.44 12.15 -5.57
N ILE A 416 -7.67 11.26 -4.94
CA ILE A 416 -6.87 11.56 -3.76
C ILE A 416 -5.40 11.46 -4.15
N TRP A 417 -4.64 12.51 -3.83
CA TRP A 417 -3.19 12.57 -4.03
C TRP A 417 -2.50 12.47 -2.67
N TYR A 418 -1.74 11.42 -2.48
CA TYR A 418 -1.01 11.15 -1.25
C TYR A 418 0.47 11.45 -1.45
N SER A 419 0.89 12.66 -1.08
CA SER A 419 2.26 13.13 -1.22
C SER A 419 3.04 12.95 0.08
N HIS A 420 4.31 12.56 -0.02
CA HIS A 420 5.21 12.56 1.13
C HIS A 420 6.68 12.82 0.75
N THR A 421 7.48 13.20 1.75
CA THR A 421 8.94 13.35 1.65
C THR A 421 9.62 12.94 2.96
N THR A 422 10.90 12.55 2.84
CA THR A 422 11.81 12.23 3.94
C THR A 422 12.71 13.40 4.33
N GLU A 423 12.43 14.61 3.85
CA GLU A 423 13.11 15.83 4.31
C GLU A 423 12.93 16.00 5.82
N GLN A 424 14.05 16.06 6.55
CA GLN A 424 14.05 16.05 8.02
C GLN A 424 13.72 17.42 8.61
N ASN A 425 13.97 18.51 7.87
CA ASN A 425 13.46 19.83 8.21
C ASN A 425 11.97 19.94 7.83
N VAL A 426 11.10 19.91 8.84
CA VAL A 426 9.63 19.89 8.65
C VAL A 426 9.10 21.09 7.87
N ASP A 427 9.65 22.29 8.06
CA ASP A 427 9.17 23.48 7.34
C ASP A 427 9.54 23.40 5.86
N LYS A 428 10.79 23.01 5.56
CA LYS A 428 11.22 22.75 4.17
C LYS A 428 10.42 21.60 3.55
N ALA A 429 10.13 20.54 4.30
CA ALA A 429 9.34 19.41 3.82
C ALA A 429 7.92 19.84 3.39
N LYS A 430 7.29 20.76 4.13
CA LYS A 430 5.99 21.34 3.75
C LYS A 430 6.10 22.22 2.50
N ASP A 431 7.15 23.02 2.40
CA ASP A 431 7.41 23.84 1.21
C ASP A 431 7.60 22.96 -0.04
N ASP A 432 8.38 21.88 0.08
CA ASP A 432 8.60 20.89 -0.99
C ASP A 432 7.28 20.21 -1.40
N LEU A 433 6.44 19.79 -0.45
CA LEU A 433 5.14 19.17 -0.73
C LEU A 433 4.15 20.15 -1.38
N GLN A 434 4.15 21.42 -0.95
CA GLN A 434 3.30 22.45 -1.53
C GLN A 434 3.77 22.80 -2.95
N ALA A 435 5.08 22.89 -3.18
CA ALA A 435 5.65 23.11 -4.52
C ALA A 435 5.31 21.94 -5.47
N ALA A 436 5.39 20.68 -4.99
CA ALA A 436 4.97 19.51 -5.75
C ALA A 436 3.48 19.57 -6.11
N PHE A 437 2.61 19.92 -5.15
CA PHE A 437 1.18 20.10 -5.41
C PHE A 437 0.93 21.15 -6.51
N GLU A 438 1.59 22.31 -6.43
CA GLU A 438 1.42 23.38 -7.42
C GLU A 438 1.90 22.98 -8.82
N LYS A 439 2.99 22.21 -8.91
CA LYS A 439 3.47 21.67 -10.19
C LYS A 439 2.51 20.63 -10.77
N MET A 440 1.95 19.75 -9.94
CA MET A 440 0.91 18.80 -10.35
C MET A 440 -0.35 19.54 -10.83
N GLU A 441 -0.84 20.51 -10.07
CA GLU A 441 -1.99 21.35 -10.43
C GLU A 441 -1.76 22.07 -11.78
N ALA A 442 -0.60 22.69 -11.95
CA ALA A 442 -0.27 23.38 -13.20
C ALA A 442 -0.20 22.43 -14.40
N SER A 443 0.34 21.21 -14.23
CA SER A 443 0.42 20.23 -15.32
C SER A 443 -0.96 19.71 -15.71
N ILE A 444 -1.79 19.30 -14.74
CA ILE A 444 -3.10 18.72 -15.04
C ILE A 444 -4.00 19.71 -15.76
N LEU A 445 -4.02 20.97 -15.31
CA LEU A 445 -4.82 22.02 -15.94
C LEU A 445 -4.33 22.37 -17.36
N ARG A 446 -3.03 22.27 -17.61
CA ARG A 446 -2.45 22.46 -18.95
C ARG A 446 -2.86 21.33 -19.90
N GLU A 447 -2.75 20.08 -19.44
CA GLU A 447 -3.13 18.89 -20.21
C GLU A 447 -4.63 18.87 -20.53
N SER A 448 -5.45 19.30 -19.57
CA SER A 448 -6.91 19.49 -19.77
C SER A 448 -7.21 20.50 -20.87
N SER A 449 -6.56 21.67 -20.79
CA SER A 449 -6.76 22.76 -21.76
C SER A 449 -6.37 22.33 -23.18
N THR A 450 -5.40 21.42 -23.31
CA THR A 450 -5.01 20.87 -24.61
C THR A 450 -5.99 19.85 -25.17
N ALA A 451 -6.63 19.03 -24.32
CA ALA A 451 -7.67 18.10 -24.76
C ALA A 451 -8.89 18.85 -25.32
N ASP A 452 -9.33 19.90 -24.63
CA ASP A 452 -10.43 20.76 -25.11
C ASP A 452 -10.12 21.46 -26.45
N LEU A 453 -8.83 21.72 -26.74
CA LEU A 453 -8.40 22.28 -28.01
C LEU A 453 -8.39 21.24 -29.13
N GLU A 454 -8.05 19.98 -28.85
CA GLU A 454 -8.07 18.90 -29.84
C GLU A 454 -9.49 18.54 -30.31
N ASP A 455 -10.47 18.63 -29.41
CA ASP A 455 -11.89 18.43 -29.74
C ASP A 455 -12.50 19.56 -30.60
N VAL A 456 -11.78 20.69 -30.74
CA VAL A 456 -12.22 21.87 -31.52
C VAL A 456 -11.52 21.97 -32.89
N LEU A 457 -10.46 21.21 -33.13
CA LEU A 457 -9.70 21.27 -34.40
C LEU A 457 -10.34 20.37 -35.46
N ASP A 458 -10.64 20.94 -36.64
CA ASP A 458 -11.16 20.20 -37.79
C ASP A 458 -10.03 19.44 -38.52
N GLU A 459 -10.36 18.39 -39.31
CA GLU A 459 -9.41 17.65 -40.18
C GLU A 459 -8.57 18.54 -41.13
N LYS A 460 -8.92 19.82 -41.26
CA LYS A 460 -8.24 20.80 -42.11
C LYS A 460 -7.12 21.57 -41.40
N ASP A 461 -7.03 21.47 -40.07
CA ASP A 461 -6.00 22.14 -39.26
C ASP A 461 -4.71 21.30 -39.10
N PHE A 462 -4.68 20.09 -39.65
CA PHE A 462 -3.49 19.24 -39.67
C PHE A 462 -2.50 19.71 -40.74
N ILE A 463 -1.29 20.07 -40.32
CA ILE A 463 -0.18 20.38 -41.24
C ILE A 463 0.29 19.08 -41.90
N MET A 464 0.09 18.98 -43.22
CA MET A 464 0.64 17.89 -44.01
C MET A 464 2.17 17.98 -44.03
N SER A 465 2.86 16.87 -43.77
CA SER A 465 4.30 16.79 -44.06
C SER A 465 4.57 17.04 -45.55
N ALA A 466 5.81 17.41 -45.91
CA ALA A 466 6.21 17.59 -47.31
C ALA A 466 6.03 16.34 -48.20
N GLN A 467 5.74 15.18 -47.60
CA GLN A 467 5.46 13.91 -48.29
C GLN A 467 3.97 13.53 -48.28
N GLY A 468 3.06 14.41 -47.82
CA GLY A 468 1.62 14.20 -47.89
C GLY A 468 1.02 13.34 -46.76
N THR A 469 1.81 12.98 -45.74
CA THR A 469 1.28 12.28 -44.55
C THR A 469 0.73 13.29 -43.54
N PRO A 470 -0.51 13.13 -43.05
CA PRO A 470 -1.05 13.95 -41.96
C PRO A 470 -0.23 13.69 -40.69
N VAL A 471 0.25 14.76 -40.04
CA VAL A 471 0.97 14.68 -38.78
C VAL A 471 -0.05 14.77 -37.65
N LEU A 472 -0.41 13.64 -37.04
CA LEU A 472 -1.13 13.62 -35.76
C LEU A 472 -0.26 14.32 -34.72
N VAL A 473 -0.73 15.46 -34.22
CA VAL A 473 -0.17 16.11 -33.03
C VAL A 473 -0.82 15.39 -31.84
N ASN A 474 -0.07 14.59 -31.10
CA ASN A 474 -0.53 14.08 -29.80
C ASN A 474 -0.76 15.27 -28.85
N SER A 475 -1.82 15.25 -28.05
CA SER A 475 -2.13 16.20 -26.96
C SER A 475 -0.93 16.51 -26.09
N PHE A 476 -0.11 15.49 -25.80
CA PHE A 476 1.11 15.62 -25.02
C PHE A 476 2.24 16.42 -25.71
N LYS A 477 2.36 16.39 -27.05
CA LYS A 477 3.30 17.26 -27.79
C LYS A 477 2.84 18.71 -27.77
N LEU A 478 1.53 18.93 -27.80
CA LEU A 478 0.93 20.26 -27.66
C LEU A 478 1.14 20.80 -26.24
N GLY A 479 0.97 19.97 -25.21
CA GLY A 479 1.28 20.29 -23.82
C GLY A 479 2.75 20.69 -23.59
N LYS A 480 3.71 19.99 -24.24
CA LYS A 480 5.13 20.42 -24.29
C LYS A 480 5.32 21.78 -24.96
N SER A 481 4.59 22.08 -26.03
CA SER A 481 4.64 23.39 -26.70
C SER A 481 4.06 24.52 -25.84
N LEU A 482 3.24 24.21 -24.84
CA LEU A 482 2.59 25.15 -23.92
C LEU A 482 3.28 25.18 -22.54
N GLN A 483 4.56 24.82 -22.43
CA GLN A 483 5.32 24.92 -21.17
C GLN A 483 5.25 26.32 -20.53
N ASN A 484 5.12 27.37 -21.33
CA ASN A 484 4.99 28.76 -20.88
C ASN A 484 3.55 29.21 -20.57
N PHE A 485 2.55 28.35 -20.80
CA PHE A 485 1.16 28.65 -20.45
C PHE A 485 0.92 28.39 -18.96
N VAL A 486 0.46 29.43 -18.25
CA VAL A 486 0.04 29.33 -16.85
C VAL A 486 -1.49 29.39 -16.84
N PRO A 487 -2.19 28.28 -16.49
CA PRO A 487 -3.63 28.27 -16.35
C PRO A 487 -4.09 29.33 -15.34
N LYS A 488 -5.19 30.05 -15.65
CA LYS A 488 -5.78 31.03 -14.71
C LYS A 488 -6.66 30.35 -13.66
N ASP A 489 -7.24 29.21 -14.02
CA ASP A 489 -8.12 28.45 -13.16
C ASP A 489 -7.30 27.64 -12.15
N LYS A 490 -7.91 27.34 -10.99
CA LYS A 490 -7.33 26.48 -9.96
C LYS A 490 -8.14 25.21 -9.85
N LEU A 491 -7.50 24.15 -9.40
CA LEU A 491 -8.16 22.87 -9.15
C LEU A 491 -9.14 23.02 -7.98
N GLU A 492 -10.35 22.51 -8.15
CA GLU A 492 -11.28 22.44 -7.02
C GLU A 492 -10.84 21.38 -6.02
N ILE A 493 -10.65 21.79 -4.77
CA ILE A 493 -10.20 20.93 -3.67
C ILE A 493 -11.39 20.63 -2.75
N VAL A 494 -11.57 19.37 -2.39
CA VAL A 494 -12.50 18.96 -1.34
C VAL A 494 -11.88 19.19 0.04
N CYS A 495 -10.66 18.68 0.23
CA CYS A 495 -9.94 18.75 1.50
C CYS A 495 -8.42 18.61 1.27
N LYS A 496 -7.61 19.28 2.09
CA LYS A 496 -6.18 18.97 2.26
C LYS A 496 -5.90 18.58 3.70
N ILE A 497 -5.06 17.59 3.88
CA ILE A 497 -4.66 17.10 5.20
C ILE A 497 -3.14 16.99 5.24
N GLY A 498 -2.50 17.73 6.13
CA GLY A 498 -1.06 17.69 6.36
C GLY A 498 -0.73 17.13 7.74
N TYR A 499 0.34 16.36 7.89
CA TYR A 499 0.84 15.92 9.19
C TYR A 499 2.29 15.40 9.08
N VAL A 500 2.95 15.29 10.22
CA VAL A 500 4.27 14.68 10.36
C VAL A 500 4.13 13.36 11.10
N GLN A 501 4.70 12.31 10.53
CA GLN A 501 4.85 11.01 11.15
C GLN A 501 6.31 10.81 11.60
N GLU A 502 6.51 10.33 12.81
CA GLU A 502 7.81 9.96 13.36
C GLU A 502 7.96 8.44 13.36
N THR A 503 9.05 7.94 12.79
CA THR A 503 9.39 6.52 12.81
C THR A 503 10.83 6.30 13.24
N LEU A 504 11.11 5.11 13.76
CA LEU A 504 12.47 4.63 14.06
C LEU A 504 13.05 3.85 12.89
N ILE A 505 12.27 3.63 11.83
CA ILE A 505 12.71 2.88 10.64
C ILE A 505 13.45 3.81 9.69
N ASP A 506 14.66 3.40 9.29
CA ASP A 506 15.42 4.11 8.28
C ASP A 506 14.65 4.08 6.95
N PRO A 507 14.51 5.21 6.24
CA PRO A 507 13.84 5.24 4.94
C PRO A 507 14.41 4.29 3.87
N SER A 508 15.64 3.80 4.04
CA SER A 508 16.26 2.75 3.20
C SER A 508 15.86 1.32 3.56
N LEU A 509 15.14 1.13 4.67
CA LEU A 509 14.81 -0.16 5.30
C LEU A 509 16.01 -0.94 5.84
N SER A 510 17.20 -0.34 5.87
CA SER A 510 18.43 -1.02 6.28
C SER A 510 18.34 -1.61 7.69
N ASN A 511 17.59 -0.99 8.60
CA ASN A 511 17.37 -1.46 9.97
C ASN A 511 16.20 -2.44 10.17
N ILE A 512 15.42 -2.71 9.12
CA ILE A 512 14.51 -3.86 9.08
C ILE A 512 15.27 -5.05 8.49
N LEU A 513 15.96 -4.85 7.37
CA LEU A 513 16.67 -5.91 6.66
C LEU A 513 17.90 -6.42 7.42
N ASN A 514 18.54 -5.56 8.22
CA ASN A 514 19.66 -5.89 9.10
C ASN A 514 19.37 -5.34 10.51
N ALA A 515 18.29 -5.83 11.12
CA ALA A 515 17.85 -5.41 12.44
C ALA A 515 18.83 -5.80 13.55
N SER A 516 18.96 -4.93 14.54
CA SER A 516 19.73 -5.07 15.78
C SER A 516 19.07 -4.27 16.89
N GLU A 517 19.39 -4.55 18.14
CA GLU A 517 18.86 -3.78 19.28
C GLU A 517 19.21 -2.28 19.24
N SER A 518 20.26 -1.91 18.50
CA SER A 518 20.72 -0.52 18.36
C SER A 518 20.13 0.22 17.16
N ASN A 519 19.29 -0.44 16.34
CA ASN A 519 18.67 0.21 15.18
C ASN A 519 17.19 -0.16 14.96
N ASN A 520 16.62 -1.10 15.73
CA ASN A 520 15.23 -1.52 15.61
C ASN A 520 14.61 -1.74 16.99
N ILE A 521 13.52 -1.05 17.30
CA ILE A 521 12.90 -1.08 18.64
C ILE A 521 12.27 -2.44 18.95
N SER A 522 11.87 -3.22 17.95
CA SER A 522 11.26 -4.54 18.15
C SER A 522 12.23 -5.58 18.72
N LEU A 523 13.53 -5.28 18.69
CA LEU A 523 14.56 -6.06 19.35
C LEU A 523 14.98 -5.48 20.72
N ALA A 524 14.48 -4.30 21.10
CA ALA A 524 14.80 -3.72 22.40
C ALA A 524 13.97 -4.40 23.51
N ASP A 525 14.63 -4.74 24.60
CA ASP A 525 13.99 -5.26 25.81
C ASP A 525 13.73 -4.12 26.81
N CYS A 526 12.50 -4.04 27.31
CA CYS A 526 12.16 -3.22 28.48
C CYS A 526 12.98 -3.65 29.70
N LYS A 527 13.35 -2.69 30.55
CA LYS A 527 14.17 -2.95 31.74
C LYS A 527 13.38 -3.73 32.79
N ASP A 528 12.10 -3.38 32.92
CA ASP A 528 11.25 -3.87 34.00
C ASP A 528 10.46 -5.14 33.62
N SER A 529 10.39 -5.48 32.33
CA SER A 529 9.77 -6.73 31.85
C SER A 529 10.22 -7.13 30.45
N GLN A 530 10.84 -8.30 30.30
CA GLN A 530 11.14 -8.88 28.98
C GLN A 530 9.89 -9.38 28.23
N ASP A 531 8.70 -9.28 28.83
CA ASP A 531 7.45 -9.70 28.21
C ASP A 531 6.83 -8.62 27.32
N ILE A 532 7.31 -7.39 27.38
CA ILE A 532 6.82 -6.27 26.58
C ILE A 532 7.69 -6.12 25.33
N ILE A 533 7.06 -6.10 24.16
CA ILE A 533 7.67 -5.91 22.85
C ILE A 533 6.99 -4.72 22.16
N PHE A 534 7.77 -3.77 21.64
CA PHE A 534 7.24 -2.68 20.82
C PHE A 534 7.36 -2.99 19.34
N THR A 535 6.31 -2.70 18.57
CA THR A 535 6.39 -2.78 17.10
C THR A 535 6.96 -1.48 16.52
N ASN A 536 7.24 -1.48 15.21
CA ASN A 536 7.75 -0.32 14.51
C ASN A 536 6.61 0.53 13.92
N MET A 537 6.75 1.85 13.98
CA MET A 537 5.94 2.73 13.13
C MET A 537 6.26 2.48 11.65
N PRO A 538 5.29 2.64 10.73
CA PRO A 538 5.53 2.47 9.30
C PRO A 538 6.68 3.34 8.77
N THR A 539 7.36 2.81 7.77
CA THR A 539 8.40 3.50 6.98
C THR A 539 7.80 4.41 5.89
N SER A 540 8.62 5.26 5.28
CA SER A 540 8.29 6.02 4.07
C SER A 540 8.34 5.20 2.79
N GLU A 541 8.80 3.94 2.83
CA GLU A 541 8.77 3.06 1.66
C GLU A 541 7.35 3.01 1.07
N LEU A 542 7.25 3.34 -0.22
CA LEU A 542 5.98 3.39 -0.96
C LEU A 542 5.35 2.00 -1.09
N SER A 543 6.14 0.94 -0.96
CA SER A 543 5.68 -0.45 -1.02
C SER A 543 5.54 -1.10 0.36
N TYR A 544 5.08 -2.35 0.35
CA TYR A 544 4.99 -3.20 1.55
C TYR A 544 6.29 -3.95 1.90
N ASP A 545 7.41 -3.61 1.26
CA ASP A 545 8.68 -4.26 1.56
C ASP A 545 9.10 -4.06 3.01
N GLY A 546 9.69 -5.11 3.59
CA GLY A 546 10.10 -5.17 5.00
C GLY A 546 8.98 -5.55 5.97
N VAL A 547 7.70 -5.40 5.63
CA VAL A 547 6.58 -5.72 6.54
C VAL A 547 6.61 -7.18 6.99
N VAL A 548 6.74 -8.12 6.04
CA VAL A 548 6.79 -9.56 6.37
C VAL A 548 8.05 -9.90 7.18
N SER A 549 9.20 -9.32 6.84
CA SER A 549 10.43 -9.50 7.61
C SER A 549 10.29 -9.02 9.07
N ASP A 550 9.65 -7.87 9.27
CA ASP A 550 9.38 -7.31 10.61
C ASP A 550 8.39 -8.20 11.39
N CYS A 551 7.35 -8.72 10.73
CA CYS A 551 6.41 -9.65 11.35
C CYS A 551 7.07 -10.98 11.74
N LYS A 552 7.93 -11.55 10.89
CA LYS A 552 8.72 -12.75 11.20
C LYS A 552 9.67 -12.53 12.38
N LEU A 553 10.29 -11.35 12.44
CA LEU A 553 11.13 -10.96 13.57
C LEU A 553 10.32 -10.93 14.88
N LEU A 554 9.17 -10.24 14.89
CA LEU A 554 8.27 -10.19 16.04
C LEU A 554 7.77 -11.58 16.44
N TYR A 555 7.38 -12.39 15.46
CA TYR A 555 6.93 -13.76 15.69
C TYR A 555 8.04 -14.61 16.34
N SER A 556 9.27 -14.56 15.80
CA SER A 556 10.42 -15.28 16.37
C SER A 556 10.78 -14.82 17.79
N ARG A 557 10.52 -13.55 18.15
CA ARG A 557 10.69 -13.03 19.51
C ARG A 557 9.69 -13.63 20.50
N ILE A 558 8.54 -14.07 20.03
CA ILE A 558 7.48 -14.69 20.84
C ILE A 558 7.69 -16.21 20.90
N THR A 559 7.84 -16.87 19.75
CA THR A 559 7.87 -18.35 19.65
C THR A 559 9.27 -18.94 19.77
N GLY A 560 10.31 -18.15 19.47
CA GLY A 560 11.72 -18.55 19.43
C GLY A 560 12.25 -18.92 18.04
N THR A 561 11.39 -19.02 17.02
CA THR A 561 11.75 -19.31 15.61
C THR A 561 10.67 -18.74 14.67
N ASP A 562 10.97 -18.52 13.39
CA ASP A 562 9.99 -18.16 12.36
C ASP A 562 9.68 -19.30 11.38
N ASP A 563 10.16 -20.52 11.67
CA ASP A 563 10.00 -21.70 10.81
C ASP A 563 8.53 -22.05 10.52
N ASP A 564 7.63 -21.85 11.50
CA ASP A 564 6.19 -22.14 11.41
C ASP A 564 5.33 -20.88 11.14
N PHE A 565 5.97 -19.76 10.74
CA PHE A 565 5.26 -18.52 10.41
C PHE A 565 4.31 -18.73 9.21
N PHE A 566 3.00 -18.80 9.49
CA PHE A 566 1.94 -19.14 8.53
C PHE A 566 2.14 -20.49 7.81
N ASP A 567 2.84 -21.44 8.44
CA ASP A 567 2.84 -22.84 8.00
C ASP A 567 1.49 -23.48 8.38
N VAL A 568 0.48 -23.24 7.54
CA VAL A 568 -0.89 -23.72 7.72
C VAL A 568 -1.26 -24.56 6.51
N ASP A 569 -1.64 -25.80 6.78
CA ASP A 569 -2.17 -26.70 5.77
C ASP A 569 -3.68 -26.48 5.62
N PHE A 570 -4.10 -26.06 4.44
CA PHE A 570 -5.49 -25.82 4.11
C PHE A 570 -6.06 -26.83 3.09
N GLU A 571 -5.38 -27.98 2.89
CA GLU A 571 -5.72 -28.98 1.86
C GLU A 571 -7.17 -29.50 1.95
N ASP A 572 -7.75 -29.61 3.16
CA ASP A 572 -9.13 -30.10 3.35
C ASP A 572 -10.20 -29.18 2.74
N ASP A 573 -9.91 -27.88 2.55
CA ASP A 573 -10.89 -26.91 2.02
C ASP A 573 -10.86 -26.79 0.48
N ASP A 574 -9.74 -27.14 -0.17
CA ASP A 574 -9.59 -27.00 -1.62
C ASP A 574 -10.45 -28.05 -2.38
N GLU A 575 -10.81 -29.17 -1.74
CA GLU A 575 -11.74 -30.15 -2.29
C GLU A 575 -13.18 -29.59 -2.41
N ASP A 576 -13.62 -28.76 -1.47
CA ASP A 576 -14.98 -28.19 -1.45
C ASP A 576 -15.17 -27.04 -2.47
N ASP A 577 -14.14 -26.22 -2.68
CA ASP A 577 -14.12 -25.17 -3.72
C ASP A 577 -14.14 -25.79 -5.14
N GLU A 578 -13.44 -26.93 -5.35
CA GLU A 578 -13.48 -27.67 -6.61
C GLU A 578 -14.86 -28.31 -6.89
N TYR A 579 -15.56 -28.81 -5.87
CA TYR A 579 -16.90 -29.40 -6.03
C TYR A 579 -17.95 -28.33 -6.39
N SER A 580 -17.89 -27.15 -5.78
CA SER A 580 -18.80 -26.04 -6.10
C SER A 580 -18.63 -25.54 -7.55
N SER A 581 -17.41 -25.56 -8.08
CA SER A 581 -17.13 -25.21 -9.48
C SER A 581 -17.67 -26.25 -10.49
N LYS A 582 -17.73 -27.53 -10.10
CA LYS A 582 -18.23 -28.63 -10.95
C LYS A 582 -19.75 -28.74 -10.97
N THR A 583 -20.44 -28.33 -9.90
CA THR A 583 -21.91 -28.31 -9.84
C THR A 583 -22.58 -27.19 -10.62
N GLY A 584 -21.85 -26.14 -11.00
CA GLY A 584 -22.34 -25.06 -11.89
C GLY A 584 -22.38 -25.42 -13.38
N ASN A 585 -21.78 -26.54 -13.79
CA ASN A 585 -21.59 -26.90 -15.22
C ASN A 585 -22.33 -28.17 -15.67
N GLN A 586 -23.21 -28.75 -14.85
CA GLN A 586 -24.08 -29.87 -15.25
C GLN A 586 -25.50 -29.41 -15.61
N ALA A 587 -25.61 -28.57 -16.64
CA ALA A 587 -26.87 -28.34 -17.33
C ALA A 587 -26.66 -28.09 -18.84
N ARG A 588 -25.81 -28.88 -19.51
CA ARG A 588 -25.84 -29.02 -20.97
C ARG A 588 -25.62 -30.48 -21.35
N GLY A 589 -26.74 -31.19 -21.48
CA GLY A 589 -26.80 -32.53 -22.04
C GLY A 589 -26.37 -32.53 -23.52
N SER A 590 -25.55 -33.52 -23.84
CA SER A 590 -24.95 -33.83 -25.14
C SER A 590 -25.87 -34.69 -26.00
N VAL A 591 -25.96 -34.39 -27.32
CA VAL A 591 -26.20 -35.37 -28.41
C VAL A 591 -25.65 -34.80 -29.74
N PRO A 592 -25.40 -35.61 -30.80
CA PRO A 592 -24.07 -35.76 -31.39
C PRO A 592 -23.97 -35.24 -32.83
N THR A 593 -22.74 -35.19 -33.33
CA THR A 593 -22.40 -34.79 -34.70
C THR A 593 -22.92 -35.75 -35.77
N ALA A 594 -23.64 -35.19 -36.76
CA ALA A 594 -23.86 -35.81 -38.06
C ALA A 594 -23.85 -34.76 -39.18
N SER A 595 -23.16 -35.12 -40.26
CA SER A 595 -22.90 -34.41 -41.51
C SER A 595 -24.13 -34.10 -42.38
N GLY A 596 -24.08 -33.02 -43.18
CA GLY A 596 -24.83 -32.94 -44.45
C GLY A 596 -25.23 -31.55 -44.96
N MET A 597 -24.49 -31.05 -45.96
CA MET A 597 -24.89 -30.29 -47.17
C MET A 597 -26.15 -29.36 -47.24
N ASN A 598 -25.86 -28.16 -47.77
CA ASN A 598 -26.58 -27.37 -48.81
C ASN A 598 -27.91 -26.61 -48.57
N HIS A 599 -27.82 -25.33 -48.99
CA HIS A 599 -28.78 -24.49 -49.74
C HIS A 599 -29.96 -23.74 -49.07
N ASN A 600 -29.89 -22.42 -49.23
CA ASN A 600 -30.87 -21.43 -49.74
C ASN A 600 -32.21 -21.12 -49.05
N ASP A 601 -32.39 -19.79 -48.90
CA ASP A 601 -33.55 -18.93 -49.17
C ASP A 601 -34.75 -18.80 -48.20
N ASN A 602 -34.94 -17.52 -47.82
CA ASN A 602 -36.16 -16.69 -47.73
C ASN A 602 -37.22 -16.82 -46.61
N ASP A 603 -37.48 -15.63 -46.04
CA ASP A 603 -38.76 -14.99 -45.73
C ASP A 603 -39.83 -15.71 -44.89
N ASN A 604 -40.13 -15.19 -43.70
CA ASN A 604 -41.27 -14.28 -43.49
C ASN A 604 -41.55 -14.01 -42.00
N ALA A 605 -42.01 -12.78 -41.76
CA ALA A 605 -42.58 -12.27 -40.52
C ALA A 605 -43.85 -13.01 -40.08
N ILE A 606 -44.14 -12.96 -38.78
CA ILE A 606 -45.49 -12.78 -38.20
C ILE A 606 -45.32 -12.05 -36.85
N ALA A 607 -46.15 -11.03 -36.66
CA ALA A 607 -46.33 -10.22 -35.47
C ALA A 607 -47.47 -10.76 -34.57
N ASP A 608 -47.73 -10.02 -33.48
CA ASP A 608 -48.84 -10.07 -32.52
C ASP A 608 -48.68 -11.04 -31.34
N SER A 609 -49.06 -10.72 -30.09
CA SER A 609 -49.47 -9.48 -29.42
C SER A 609 -49.67 -9.80 -27.91
N ASP A 610 -49.77 -8.74 -27.09
CA ASP A 610 -50.39 -8.65 -25.76
C ASP A 610 -49.55 -9.15 -24.57
N ASP A 611 -48.95 -8.25 -23.79
CA ASP A 611 -49.52 -7.40 -22.70
C ASP A 611 -49.68 -8.19 -21.39
N ASP A 612 -48.85 -7.83 -20.40
CA ASP A 612 -49.29 -7.55 -19.03
C ASP A 612 -48.13 -6.88 -18.26
N GLU A 613 -48.34 -5.61 -17.91
CA GLU A 613 -47.59 -4.83 -16.94
C GLU A 613 -47.91 -5.31 -15.52
N ASP A 614 -46.92 -5.39 -14.63
CA ASP A 614 -47.09 -4.94 -13.24
C ASP A 614 -45.75 -4.85 -12.47
N HIS A 615 -45.40 -3.60 -12.16
CA HIS A 615 -44.75 -3.07 -10.96
C HIS A 615 -43.58 -3.80 -10.27
N HIS A 616 -42.37 -3.27 -10.49
CA HIS A 616 -41.29 -3.25 -9.51
C HIS A 616 -41.16 -1.85 -8.88
N GLU A 617 -41.56 -1.70 -7.62
CA GLU A 617 -41.06 -0.64 -6.73
C GLU A 617 -40.40 -1.27 -5.48
N PRO A 618 -39.38 -0.61 -4.90
CA PRO A 618 -38.60 -1.12 -3.77
C PRO A 618 -39.15 -0.61 -2.42
N PHE A 619 -39.37 -1.52 -1.48
CA PHE A 619 -39.59 -1.21 -0.06
C PHE A 619 -38.57 -2.03 0.74
N GLY A 620 -37.91 -1.54 1.79
CA GLY A 620 -38.11 -0.34 2.59
C GLY A 620 -37.58 -0.68 3.99
N ALA A 621 -36.66 0.14 4.48
CA ALA A 621 -36.35 0.19 5.91
C ALA A 621 -37.55 0.85 6.61
N ASP A 622 -38.08 0.23 7.66
CA ASP A 622 -38.64 0.87 8.84
C ASP A 622 -39.12 -0.23 9.81
N GLU A 623 -39.18 0.11 11.09
CA GLU A 623 -39.62 -0.68 12.26
C GLU A 623 -38.54 -1.49 12.99
N MET A 624 -37.99 -0.90 14.06
CA MET A 624 -38.36 -1.33 15.43
C MET A 624 -37.83 -0.35 16.48
N GLU A 625 -38.74 0.46 17.03
CA GLU A 625 -38.63 1.04 18.36
C GLU A 625 -39.14 0.03 19.39
N LEU A 626 -38.31 -0.28 20.40
CA LEU A 626 -38.60 -0.12 21.84
C LEU A 626 -37.33 -0.36 22.67
#